data_AF-Q16XN1-F1
#
_entry.id   AF-Q16XN1-F1
#
_cell.length_a   1.000
_cell.length_b   1.000
_cell.length_c   1.000
_cell.angle_alpha   90.00
_cell.angle_beta   90.00
_cell.angle_gamma   90.00
#
_symmetry.space_group_name_H-M   'P 1'
#
loop_
_entity.id
_entity.type
_entity.pdbx_description
1 polymer ?
#
loop_
_entity_poly.entity_id
_entity_poly.type
_entity_poly.pdbx_seq_one_letter_code
_entity_poly.pdbx_strand_id
1 'polypeptide(L)'
;MRDCVGENNNTCFTRIVNREVERGCLATLTVADMSSCNSDTVCELCHDVPNQGRCNGAIFPEHRLQCHQCSGTTNDTCGQEITSPARLCRFFDVQDQCFVRVVGDRVERGCLSESDACRTEQQNCHLCDGHGCNFRHYDDAAMSIMVSVKTLAMALLAAVAYGSFRQ
;
A
#
# COMPACT_ATOMS: atom_id res chain seq x y z
N MET A 1 10.04 20.35 12.36
CA MET A 1 9.88 21.32 11.25
C MET A 1 10.61 22.60 11.62
N ARG A 2 11.22 23.26 10.64
CA ARG A 2 11.95 24.52 10.84
C ARG A 2 11.03 25.69 10.54
N ASP A 3 11.30 26.82 11.17
CA ASP A 3 10.60 28.08 10.94
C ASP A 3 10.92 28.57 9.53
N CYS A 4 9.90 29.08 8.83
CA CYS A 4 10.11 29.72 7.53
C CYS A 4 10.72 31.11 7.73
N VAL A 5 11.66 31.47 6.86
CA VAL A 5 12.39 32.74 6.91
C VAL A 5 12.24 33.44 5.56
N GLY A 6 12.07 34.77 5.57
CA GLY A 6 11.92 35.59 4.37
C GLY A 6 10.49 36.10 4.16
N GLU A 7 10.15 36.45 2.91
CA GLU A 7 8.78 36.80 2.53
C GLU A 7 7.87 35.57 2.59
N ASN A 8 6.59 35.76 2.90
CA ASN A 8 5.62 34.67 3.11
C ASN A 8 6.09 33.63 4.15
N ASN A 9 6.74 34.10 5.23
CA ASN A 9 7.27 33.25 6.32
C ASN A 9 6.20 32.50 7.15
N ASN A 10 4.92 32.71 6.88
CA ASN A 10 3.85 31.91 7.43
C ASN A 10 3.25 30.94 6.40
N THR A 11 3.75 30.89 5.17
CA THR A 11 3.18 30.04 4.12
C THR A 11 4.05 28.82 3.89
N CYS A 12 3.42 27.65 3.97
CA CYS A 12 4.06 26.35 3.83
C CYS A 12 3.47 25.60 2.63
N PHE A 13 4.21 24.60 2.15
CA PHE A 13 3.71 23.64 1.18
C PHE A 13 3.80 22.21 1.70
N THR A 14 2.92 21.35 1.19
CA THR A 14 3.08 19.90 1.16
C THR A 14 2.93 19.45 -0.28
N ARG A 15 3.82 18.59 -0.79
CA ARG A 15 3.74 18.09 -2.17
C ARG A 15 4.21 16.65 -2.32
N ILE A 16 3.86 16.02 -3.44
CA ILE A 16 4.40 14.73 -3.83
C ILE A 16 5.49 14.92 -4.88
N VAL A 17 6.71 14.44 -4.58
CA VAL A 17 7.83 14.35 -5.52
C VAL A 17 8.34 12.92 -5.51
N ASN A 18 8.45 12.31 -6.69
CA ASN A 18 8.87 10.90 -6.82
C ASN A 18 8.08 9.92 -5.92
N ARG A 19 6.77 10.18 -5.76
CA ARG A 19 5.83 9.43 -4.88
C ARG A 19 6.04 9.64 -3.38
N GLU A 20 6.99 10.47 -2.95
CA GLU A 20 7.22 10.78 -1.54
C GLU A 20 6.67 12.16 -1.16
N VAL A 21 6.36 12.35 0.12
CA VAL A 21 5.86 13.63 0.64
C VAL A 21 7.03 14.54 0.97
N GLU A 22 7.09 15.69 0.29
CA GLU A 22 7.97 16.79 0.61
C GLU A 22 7.18 17.91 1.30
N ARG A 23 7.82 18.54 2.29
CA ARG A 23 7.26 19.65 3.06
C ARG A 23 8.28 20.74 3.20
N GLY A 24 7.82 21.98 3.18
CA GLY A 24 8.71 23.11 3.36
C GLY A 24 7.97 24.44 3.37
N CYS A 25 8.76 25.49 3.15
CA CYS A 25 8.29 26.86 3.13
C CYS A 25 8.07 27.30 1.69
N LEU A 26 7.04 28.12 1.42
CA LEU A 26 6.76 28.60 0.08
C LEU A 26 7.99 29.26 -0.58
N ALA A 27 8.76 30.02 0.21
CA ALA A 27 9.97 30.72 -0.23
C ALA A 27 11.10 29.79 -0.73
N THR A 28 11.04 28.49 -0.47
CA THR A 28 12.05 27.54 -0.98
C THR A 28 11.65 26.91 -2.32
N LEU A 29 10.44 27.15 -2.82
CA LEU A 29 9.99 26.66 -4.12
C LEU A 29 10.49 27.54 -5.26
N THR A 30 10.70 26.94 -6.43
CA THR A 30 10.89 27.71 -7.67
C THR A 30 9.58 28.37 -8.08
N VAL A 31 9.64 29.40 -8.93
CA VAL A 31 8.42 30.05 -9.48
C VAL A 31 7.52 29.04 -10.21
N ALA A 32 8.12 28.10 -10.94
CA ALA A 32 7.39 27.03 -11.63
C ALA A 32 6.68 26.11 -10.63
N ASP A 33 7.40 25.61 -9.62
CA ASP A 33 6.83 24.74 -8.59
C ASP A 33 5.69 25.43 -7.83
N MET A 34 5.90 26.70 -7.46
CA MET A 34 4.88 27.51 -6.81
C MET A 34 3.61 27.63 -7.67
N SER A 35 3.78 27.89 -8.98
CA SER A 35 2.64 28.01 -9.90
C SER A 35 1.88 26.69 -10.12
N SER A 36 2.55 25.55 -9.90
CA SER A 36 1.97 24.22 -10.00
C SER A 36 1.32 23.71 -8.70
N CYS A 37 1.38 24.49 -7.61
CA CYS A 37 0.84 24.09 -6.32
C CYS A 37 -0.65 24.44 -6.19
N ASN A 38 -1.48 23.71 -6.92
CA ASN A 38 -2.92 23.96 -7.05
C ASN A 38 -3.78 22.69 -7.00
N SER A 39 -3.30 21.64 -6.32
CA SER A 39 -3.96 20.33 -6.29
C SER A 39 -3.84 19.67 -4.93
N ASP A 40 -4.98 19.36 -4.31
CA ASP A 40 -5.06 18.70 -3.00
C ASP A 40 -4.48 17.27 -2.97
N THR A 41 -4.14 16.72 -4.14
CA THR A 41 -3.53 15.37 -4.29
C THR A 41 -2.05 15.39 -4.65
N VAL A 42 -1.53 16.54 -5.11
CA VAL A 42 -0.15 16.64 -5.62
C VAL A 42 0.62 17.72 -4.89
N CYS A 43 0.03 18.89 -4.66
CA CYS A 43 0.65 19.99 -3.94
C CYS A 43 -0.39 20.95 -3.35
N GLU A 44 -0.33 21.12 -2.04
CA GLU A 44 -1.16 22.06 -1.28
C GLU A 44 -0.31 23.15 -0.64
N LEU A 45 -0.92 24.33 -0.49
CA LEU A 45 -0.38 25.43 0.30
C LEU A 45 -1.24 25.63 1.54
N CYS A 46 -0.61 26.00 2.64
CA CYS A 46 -1.31 26.40 3.86
C CYS A 46 -0.60 27.56 4.54
N HIS A 47 -1.31 28.22 5.46
CA HIS A 47 -0.76 29.32 6.25
C HIS A 47 -0.73 28.96 7.74
N ASP A 48 0.42 29.11 8.36
CA ASP A 48 0.60 29.00 9.80
C ASP A 48 -0.27 30.04 10.51
N VAL A 49 -1.00 29.58 11.52
CA VAL A 49 -1.77 30.43 12.43
C VAL A 49 -1.00 30.54 13.75
N PRO A 50 -0.83 31.75 14.32
CA PRO A 50 -0.13 31.91 15.59
C PRO A 50 -0.67 30.98 16.68
N ASN A 51 0.25 30.30 17.37
CA ASN A 51 -0.03 29.34 18.45
C ASN A 51 -0.78 28.05 18.03
N GLN A 52 -0.83 27.71 16.73
CA GLN A 52 -1.48 26.47 16.26
C GLN A 52 -0.51 25.43 15.69
N GLY A 53 0.80 25.62 15.88
CA GLY A 53 1.82 24.77 15.28
C GLY A 53 1.98 25.03 13.77
N ARG A 54 2.58 24.07 13.06
CA ARG A 54 2.83 24.17 11.62
C ARG A 54 1.65 23.61 10.84
N CYS A 55 1.13 24.37 9.87
CA CYS A 55 -0.08 24.01 9.13
C CYS A 55 0.11 22.77 8.25
N ASN A 56 1.31 22.60 7.68
CA ASN A 56 1.62 21.49 6.80
C ASN A 56 2.06 20.27 7.60
N GLY A 57 1.34 19.89 8.67
CA GLY A 57 1.63 18.71 9.49
C GLY A 57 0.74 17.49 9.21
N ALA A 58 -0.40 17.69 8.56
CA ALA A 58 -1.42 16.67 8.32
C ALA A 58 -0.96 15.61 7.30
N ILE A 59 -1.58 14.43 7.31
CA ILE A 59 -1.31 13.36 6.31
C ILE A 59 -1.64 13.89 4.92
N PHE A 60 -0.74 13.68 3.95
CA PHE A 60 -0.90 14.18 2.58
C PHE A 60 -0.53 13.11 1.53
N PRO A 61 -1.35 12.92 0.48
CA PRO A 61 -2.72 13.43 0.36
C PRO A 61 -3.64 12.87 1.44
N GLU A 62 -4.82 13.45 1.60
CA GLU A 62 -5.84 12.87 2.47
C GLU A 62 -6.15 11.43 1.97
N HIS A 63 -6.27 10.47 2.90
CA HIS A 63 -6.50 9.04 2.61
C HIS A 63 -5.30 8.22 2.10
N ARG A 64 -4.06 8.63 2.37
CA ARG A 64 -2.88 7.76 2.19
C ARG A 64 -3.09 6.38 2.81
N LEU A 65 -2.93 5.33 2.00
CA LEU A 65 -3.06 3.95 2.45
C LEU A 65 -2.15 3.67 3.65
N GLN A 66 -2.66 2.88 4.57
CA GLN A 66 -1.94 2.42 5.75
C GLN A 66 -2.03 0.90 5.76
N CYS A 67 -0.89 0.22 5.90
CA CYS A 67 -0.83 -1.23 5.97
C CYS A 67 -0.06 -1.65 7.21
N HIS A 68 -0.32 -2.87 7.69
CA HIS A 68 0.62 -3.50 8.60
C HIS A 68 1.89 -3.83 7.81
N GLN A 69 3.02 -3.49 8.40
CA GLN A 69 4.33 -3.57 7.75
C GLN A 69 5.26 -4.31 8.70
N CYS A 70 5.71 -5.50 8.34
CA CYS A 70 6.60 -6.31 9.17
C CYS A 70 7.29 -7.40 8.34
N SER A 71 8.39 -7.91 8.89
CA SER A 71 8.98 -9.17 8.48
C SER A 71 9.33 -10.02 9.68
N GLY A 72 8.90 -11.28 9.66
CA GLY A 72 9.31 -12.29 10.63
C GLY A 72 9.01 -13.68 10.09
N THR A 73 8.76 -14.59 11.02
CA THR A 73 8.30 -15.95 10.71
C THR A 73 6.81 -16.13 11.03
N THR A 74 6.24 -17.27 10.65
CA THR A 74 4.87 -17.68 11.00
C THR A 74 4.64 -17.76 12.51
N ASN A 75 5.69 -18.03 13.30
CA ASN A 75 5.63 -18.13 14.76
C ASN A 75 5.84 -16.78 15.48
N ASP A 76 6.23 -15.73 14.75
CA ASP A 76 6.43 -14.40 15.31
C ASP A 76 5.16 -13.55 15.19
N THR A 77 5.18 -12.37 15.84
CA THR A 77 4.08 -11.40 15.79
C THR A 77 3.65 -10.98 14.37
N CYS A 78 4.53 -11.13 13.38
CA CYS A 78 4.21 -10.84 11.98
C CYS A 78 3.35 -11.92 11.31
N GLY A 79 3.51 -13.19 11.72
CA GLY A 79 2.67 -14.31 11.29
C GLY A 79 1.30 -14.31 11.98
N GLN A 80 1.24 -13.76 13.19
CA GLN A 80 0.03 -13.68 13.99
C GLN A 80 -0.95 -12.57 13.54
N GLU A 81 -2.14 -12.58 14.13
CA GLU A 81 -3.09 -11.46 13.96
C GLU A 81 -2.52 -10.17 14.58
N ILE A 82 -2.58 -9.08 13.83
CA ILE A 82 -2.02 -7.78 14.23
C ILE A 82 -3.16 -6.88 14.72
N THR A 83 -3.05 -6.43 15.97
CA THR A 83 -3.99 -5.50 16.60
C THR A 83 -3.44 -4.09 16.75
N SER A 84 -2.14 -3.89 16.50
CA SER A 84 -1.52 -2.57 16.52
C SER A 84 -1.94 -1.77 15.30
N PRO A 85 -1.99 -0.43 15.38
CA PRO A 85 -2.37 0.40 14.23
C PRO A 85 -1.47 0.16 13.00
N ALA A 86 -2.08 0.19 11.82
CA ALA A 86 -1.37 0.17 10.56
C ALA A 86 -0.52 1.44 10.37
N ARG A 87 0.54 1.34 9.55
CA ARG A 87 1.46 2.45 9.27
C ARG A 87 1.26 2.95 7.85
N LEU A 88 1.45 4.26 7.65
CA LEU A 88 1.43 4.87 6.31
C LEU A 88 2.40 4.15 5.38
N CYS A 89 1.94 3.83 4.17
CA CYS A 89 2.82 3.42 3.09
C CYS A 89 3.79 4.55 2.78
N ARG A 90 5.04 4.22 2.45
CA ARG A 90 6.08 5.22 2.15
C ARG A 90 5.76 6.00 0.88
N PHE A 91 5.39 5.28 -0.17
CA PHE A 91 5.03 5.88 -1.46
C PHE A 91 3.54 6.20 -1.52
N PHE A 92 3.21 7.31 -2.16
CA PHE A 92 1.87 7.58 -2.63
C PHE A 92 1.65 6.88 -3.96
N ASP A 93 0.70 5.97 -3.99
CA ASP A 93 0.18 5.35 -5.20
C ASP A 93 -1.33 5.19 -5.01
N VAL A 94 -2.11 5.71 -5.97
CA VAL A 94 -3.58 5.66 -5.91
C VAL A 94 -4.13 4.25 -6.11
N GLN A 95 -3.30 3.34 -6.63
CA GLN A 95 -3.62 1.92 -6.81
C GLN A 95 -2.88 1.04 -5.80
N ASP A 96 -2.30 1.62 -4.73
CA ASP A 96 -1.60 0.81 -3.73
C ASP A 96 -2.56 -0.14 -3.01
N GLN A 97 -2.02 -1.29 -2.63
CA GLN A 97 -2.73 -2.33 -1.89
C GLN A 97 -1.85 -2.82 -0.76
N CYS A 98 -2.46 -3.34 0.31
CA CYS A 98 -1.69 -4.05 1.31
C CYS A 98 -1.44 -5.48 0.85
N PHE A 99 -0.29 -6.06 1.22
CA PHE A 99 0.01 -7.46 0.96
C PHE A 99 0.34 -8.24 2.23
N VAL A 100 0.17 -9.56 2.13
CA VAL A 100 0.80 -10.58 2.98
C VAL A 100 1.49 -11.57 2.05
N ARG A 101 2.80 -11.76 2.21
CA ARG A 101 3.62 -12.71 1.43
C ARG A 101 4.15 -13.77 2.36
N VAL A 102 3.98 -15.03 1.96
CA VAL A 102 4.49 -16.17 2.73
C VAL A 102 5.30 -17.09 1.82
N VAL A 103 6.54 -17.38 2.22
CA VAL A 103 7.43 -18.30 1.51
C VAL A 103 8.14 -19.18 2.53
N GLY A 104 7.75 -20.45 2.61
CA GLY A 104 8.18 -21.32 3.70
C GLY A 104 7.64 -20.83 5.04
N ASP A 105 8.52 -20.60 6.02
CA ASP A 105 8.17 -20.06 7.33
C ASP A 105 8.23 -18.52 7.38
N ARG A 106 8.66 -17.85 6.31
CA ARG A 106 8.89 -16.41 6.26
C ARG A 106 7.60 -15.66 5.91
N VAL A 107 7.18 -14.72 6.76
CA VAL A 107 5.98 -13.88 6.57
C VAL A 107 6.36 -12.41 6.43
N GLU A 108 5.98 -11.78 5.33
CA GLU A 108 6.17 -10.37 5.07
C GLU A 108 4.82 -9.68 4.85
N ARG A 109 4.62 -8.53 5.48
CA ARG A 109 3.45 -7.68 5.27
C ARG A 109 3.92 -6.30 4.90
N GLY A 110 3.21 -5.63 3.99
CA GLY A 110 3.56 -4.27 3.60
C GLY A 110 2.62 -3.68 2.57
N CYS A 111 3.08 -2.61 1.94
CA CYS A 111 2.39 -1.95 0.83
C CYS A 111 2.96 -2.45 -0.50
N LEU A 112 2.10 -2.70 -1.48
CA LEU A 112 2.48 -3.28 -2.77
C LEU A 112 3.46 -2.38 -3.53
N SER A 113 3.31 -1.06 -3.40
CA SER A 113 4.22 -0.06 -3.97
C SER A 113 5.66 -0.18 -3.46
N GLU A 114 5.88 -0.87 -2.33
CA GLU A 114 7.18 -1.07 -1.67
C GLU A 114 7.76 -2.47 -1.87
N SER A 115 7.04 -3.41 -2.49
CA SER A 115 7.50 -4.79 -2.70
C SER A 115 7.60 -5.16 -4.18
N ASP A 116 8.84 -5.32 -4.68
CA ASP A 116 9.06 -5.88 -6.02
C ASP A 116 8.55 -7.32 -6.11
N ALA A 117 8.77 -8.13 -5.08
CA ALA A 117 8.40 -9.53 -5.06
C ALA A 117 6.88 -9.71 -5.22
N CYS A 118 6.04 -8.92 -4.54
CA CYS A 118 4.59 -9.04 -4.71
C CYS A 118 4.05 -8.41 -5.99
N ARG A 119 4.80 -7.51 -6.64
CA ARG A 119 4.44 -7.02 -7.96
C ARG A 119 4.70 -8.05 -9.05
N THR A 120 5.76 -8.84 -8.92
CA THR A 120 6.18 -9.82 -9.94
C THR A 120 5.70 -11.25 -9.65
N GLU A 121 5.70 -11.68 -8.39
CA GLU A 121 5.32 -13.02 -7.92
C GLU A 121 3.99 -13.01 -7.16
N GLN A 122 2.92 -12.50 -7.78
CA GLN A 122 1.60 -12.39 -7.14
C GLN A 122 1.05 -13.71 -6.58
N GLN A 123 1.55 -14.86 -7.06
CA GLN A 123 1.14 -16.19 -6.59
C GLN A 123 1.48 -16.45 -5.11
N ASN A 124 2.53 -15.79 -4.58
CA ASN A 124 2.96 -15.93 -3.19
C ASN A 124 2.45 -14.78 -2.30
N CYS A 125 1.62 -13.88 -2.85
CA CYS A 125 1.16 -12.68 -2.16
C CYS A 125 -0.35 -12.58 -2.17
N HIS A 126 -0.93 -12.43 -0.98
CA HIS A 126 -2.32 -12.07 -0.80
C HIS A 126 -2.45 -10.57 -0.75
N LEU A 127 -3.18 -9.99 -1.71
CA LEU A 127 -3.47 -8.56 -1.77
C LEU A 127 -4.84 -8.26 -1.16
N CYS A 128 -4.97 -7.10 -0.52
CA CYS A 128 -6.25 -6.61 -0.03
C CYS A 128 -6.31 -5.08 -0.08
N ASP A 129 -7.54 -4.57 -0.12
CA ASP A 129 -7.85 -3.15 -0.19
C ASP A 129 -8.33 -2.60 1.15
N GLY A 130 -7.91 -1.39 1.48
CA GLY A 130 -8.33 -0.66 2.69
C GLY A 130 -7.28 -0.63 3.80
N HIS A 131 -7.41 0.34 4.70
CA HIS A 131 -6.45 0.55 5.79
C HIS A 131 -6.34 -0.68 6.69
N GLY A 132 -5.12 -1.19 6.86
CA GLY A 132 -4.81 -2.30 7.74
C GLY A 132 -5.49 -3.61 7.37
N CYS A 133 -6.01 -3.79 6.15
CA CYS A 133 -6.74 -5.00 5.76
C CYS A 133 -5.90 -6.28 5.90
N ASN A 134 -4.57 -6.15 5.87
CA ASN A 134 -3.61 -7.21 6.03
C ASN A 134 -3.31 -7.53 7.50
N PHE A 135 -4.31 -7.53 8.38
CA PHE A 135 -4.16 -7.75 9.83
C PHE A 135 -4.29 -9.21 10.26
N ARG A 136 -5.02 -10.04 9.51
CA ARG A 136 -5.43 -11.39 9.95
C ARG A 136 -4.25 -12.34 10.15
N HIS A 137 -4.40 -13.29 11.08
CA HIS A 137 -3.50 -14.44 11.18
C HIS A 137 -3.35 -15.11 9.82
N TYR A 138 -2.11 -15.50 9.48
CA TYR A 138 -1.90 -16.26 8.27
C TYR A 138 -2.28 -17.73 8.54
N ASP A 139 -3.42 -18.14 8.02
CA ASP A 139 -3.82 -19.55 7.97
C ASP A 139 -3.52 -20.11 6.57
N ASP A 140 -2.60 -21.07 6.48
CA ASP A 140 -2.32 -21.85 5.25
C ASP A 140 -3.59 -22.45 4.61
N ALA A 141 -4.69 -22.56 5.36
CA ALA A 141 -5.95 -23.15 4.93
C ALA A 141 -6.71 -22.34 3.86
N ALA A 142 -6.42 -21.04 3.66
CA ALA A 142 -7.04 -20.26 2.60
C ALA A 142 -6.41 -20.49 1.21
N MET A 143 -5.26 -21.18 1.15
CA MET A 143 -4.44 -21.34 -0.07
C MET A 143 -4.71 -22.64 -0.86
N SER A 144 -5.79 -23.36 -0.59
CA SER A 144 -6.13 -24.61 -1.30
C SER A 144 -7.55 -24.66 -1.86
N ILE A 145 -8.08 -23.60 -2.49
CA ILE A 145 -9.25 -23.76 -3.40
C ILE A 145 -9.13 -22.85 -4.64
N MET A 146 -8.13 -23.12 -5.48
CA MET A 146 -8.34 -23.09 -6.94
C MET A 146 -7.86 -24.43 -7.51
N VAL A 147 -8.47 -25.53 -7.05
CA VAL A 147 -8.39 -26.79 -7.79
C VAL A 147 -9.05 -26.51 -9.15
N SER A 148 -8.23 -26.56 -10.20
CA SER A 148 -8.61 -26.28 -11.58
C SER A 148 -9.96 -26.90 -11.94
N VAL A 149 -10.99 -26.06 -12.17
CA VAL A 149 -12.25 -26.49 -12.80
C VAL A 149 -11.99 -27.16 -14.18
N LYS A 150 -10.81 -26.94 -14.78
CA LYS A 150 -10.38 -27.59 -16.02
C LYS A 150 -10.01 -29.08 -15.90
N THR A 151 -9.65 -29.60 -14.72
CA THR A 151 -9.31 -31.03 -14.58
C THR A 151 -10.54 -31.92 -14.41
N LEU A 152 -11.65 -31.38 -13.87
CA LEU A 152 -12.94 -32.10 -13.82
C LEU A 152 -13.58 -32.25 -15.21
N ALA A 153 -13.37 -31.30 -16.12
CA ALA A 153 -13.89 -31.37 -17.48
C ALA A 153 -13.20 -32.46 -18.34
N MET A 154 -11.90 -32.69 -18.13
CA MET A 154 -11.14 -33.72 -18.86
C MET A 154 -11.51 -35.15 -18.42
N ALA A 155 -11.86 -35.36 -17.15
CA ALA A 155 -12.30 -36.67 -16.65
C ALA A 155 -13.69 -37.06 -17.20
N LEU A 156 -14.60 -36.09 -17.36
CA LEU A 156 -15.92 -36.30 -17.96
C LEU A 156 -15.81 -36.61 -19.46
N LEU A 157 -14.93 -35.93 -20.20
CA LEU A 157 -14.74 -36.18 -21.63
C LEU A 157 -14.10 -37.55 -21.91
N ALA A 158 -13.17 -38.00 -21.08
CA ALA A 158 -12.60 -39.35 -21.19
C ALA A 158 -13.64 -40.45 -20.91
N ALA A 159 -14.52 -40.27 -19.93
CA ALA A 159 -15.59 -41.23 -19.62
C ALA A 159 -16.62 -41.37 -20.75
N VAL A 160 -16.98 -40.25 -21.42
CA VAL A 160 -17.89 -40.27 -22.58
C VAL A 160 -17.21 -40.93 -23.79
N ALA A 161 -15.93 -40.63 -24.05
CA ALA A 161 -15.19 -41.27 -25.15
C ALA A 161 -15.03 -42.78 -24.96
N TYR A 162 -14.70 -43.26 -23.75
CA TYR A 162 -14.59 -44.70 -23.47
C TYR A 162 -15.95 -45.42 -23.51
N GLY A 163 -17.06 -44.75 -23.20
CA GLY A 163 -18.41 -45.31 -23.29
C GLY A 163 -18.91 -45.48 -24.73
N SER A 164 -18.50 -44.59 -25.65
CA SER A 164 -18.90 -44.64 -27.07
C SER A 164 -18.16 -45.69 -27.90
N PHE A 165 -17.02 -46.22 -27.42
CA PHE A 165 -16.25 -47.27 -28.12
C PHE A 165 -16.66 -48.71 -27.75
N ARG A 166 -17.65 -48.88 -26.87
CA ARG A 166 -18.11 -50.19 -26.37
C ARG A 166 -19.52 -50.60 -26.82
N GLN A 167 -20.05 -50.00 -27.89
CA GLN A 167 -21.23 -50.49 -28.62
C GLN A 167 -20.84 -50.94 -30.02
#